data_AF-A0A2T5HW27-F1
#
_entry.id   AF-A0A2T5HW27-F1
#
_cell.length_a   1.000
_cell.length_b   1.000
_cell.length_c   1.000
_cell.angle_alpha   90.00
_cell.angle_beta   90.00
_cell.angle_gamma   90.00
#
_symmetry.space_group_name_H-M   'P 1'
#
loop_
_entity.id
_entity.type
_entity.pdbx_description
1 polymer ?
#
loop_
_entity_poly.entity_id
_entity_poly.type
_entity_poly.pdbx_seq_one_letter_code
_entity_poly.pdbx_strand_id
1 'polypeptide(L)'
;MWPQNHKSPVAIPLAFVLRQVQHRAMFTIEHDFDATIVTIVDEGEAPLQEDVIISAFAECVTVEQHDPRTDRVHKVTFSLQQLRDLGAALDLPEGAYRLTPVEE
;
A
#
# COMPACT_ATOMS: atom_id res chain seq x y z
N MET A 1 -42.32 -19.91 -6.16
CA MET A 1 -41.75 -19.28 -7.37
C MET A 1 -41.49 -17.81 -7.04
N TRP A 2 -40.25 -17.52 -6.63
CA TRP A 2 -39.65 -16.19 -6.42
C TRP A 2 -38.17 -16.39 -6.78
N PRO A 3 -37.50 -15.52 -7.57
CA PRO A 3 -36.19 -15.84 -8.11
C PRO A 3 -35.08 -15.44 -7.13
N GLN A 4 -34.17 -16.38 -6.86
CA GLN A 4 -32.91 -16.10 -6.17
C GLN A 4 -31.91 -15.54 -7.19
N ASN A 5 -31.64 -14.24 -7.11
CA ASN A 5 -30.60 -13.58 -7.90
C ASN A 5 -29.32 -13.50 -7.06
N HIS A 6 -28.55 -14.58 -7.03
CA HIS A 6 -27.25 -14.64 -6.37
C HIS A 6 -26.19 -14.03 -7.29
N LYS A 7 -26.06 -12.70 -7.27
CA LYS A 7 -24.81 -12.07 -7.71
C LYS A 7 -23.79 -12.25 -6.60
N SER A 8 -22.97 -13.30 -6.71
CA SER A 8 -21.78 -13.49 -5.90
C SER A 8 -20.89 -12.23 -5.99
N PRO A 9 -20.32 -11.72 -4.88
CA PRO A 9 -19.32 -10.66 -4.97
C PRO A 9 -18.10 -11.23 -5.67
N VAL A 10 -17.66 -10.58 -6.75
CA VAL A 10 -16.40 -10.92 -7.41
C VAL A 10 -15.29 -10.54 -6.43
N ALA A 11 -14.70 -11.54 -5.76
CA ALA A 11 -13.45 -11.35 -5.05
C ALA A 11 -12.38 -11.03 -6.09
N ILE A 12 -11.83 -9.81 -6.06
CA ILE A 12 -10.66 -9.46 -6.88
C ILE A 12 -9.45 -10.00 -6.12
N PRO A 13 -8.77 -11.06 -6.59
CA PRO A 13 -7.60 -11.57 -5.89
C PRO A 13 -6.49 -10.51 -5.88
N LEU A 14 -5.71 -10.41 -4.81
CA LEU A 14 -4.61 -9.43 -4.68
C LEU A 14 -3.60 -9.53 -5.85
N ALA A 15 -3.40 -10.73 -6.38
CA ALA A 15 -2.63 -10.98 -7.60
C ALA A 15 -3.23 -10.33 -8.88
N PHE A 16 -4.53 -10.05 -8.93
CA PHE A 16 -5.17 -9.31 -10.02
C PHE A 16 -4.88 -7.81 -9.93
N VAL A 17 -4.81 -7.24 -8.73
CA VAL A 17 -4.37 -5.85 -8.51
C VAL A 17 -2.94 -5.65 -9.04
N LEU A 18 -2.06 -6.64 -8.86
CA LEU A 18 -0.66 -6.57 -9.29
C LEU A 18 -0.42 -6.90 -10.78
N ARG A 19 -1.44 -7.33 -11.54
CA ARG A 19 -1.26 -7.90 -12.91
C ARG A 19 -1.79 -7.03 -14.06
N GLN A 20 -2.23 -5.83 -13.77
CA GLN A 20 -2.38 -4.76 -14.76
C GLN A 20 -1.46 -3.66 -14.25
N VAL A 21 -0.22 -3.56 -14.76
CA VAL A 21 0.20 -2.36 -15.50
C VAL A 21 1.69 -2.56 -15.85
N GLN A 22 2.00 -2.64 -17.15
CA GLN A 22 3.35 -2.38 -17.67
C GLN A 22 3.50 -0.86 -17.97
N HIS A 23 3.09 0.00 -17.04
CA HIS A 23 3.56 1.39 -17.01
C HIS A 23 4.91 1.39 -16.29
N ARG A 24 5.79 2.30 -16.66
CA ARG A 24 7.02 2.53 -15.91
C ARG A 24 6.59 3.01 -14.53
N ALA A 25 6.67 2.14 -13.52
CA ALA A 25 6.47 2.57 -12.14
C ALA A 25 7.57 3.59 -11.82
N MET A 26 7.20 4.84 -11.56
CA MET A 26 8.14 5.87 -11.15
C MET A 26 8.12 6.03 -9.63
N PHE A 27 9.31 5.95 -9.06
CA PHE A 27 9.55 6.30 -7.67
C PHE A 27 10.93 6.94 -7.54
N THR A 28 11.09 7.79 -6.53
CA THR A 28 12.39 8.32 -6.12
C THR A 28 12.74 7.80 -4.73
N ILE A 29 14.04 7.75 -4.42
CA ILE A 29 14.54 7.44 -3.09
C ILE A 29 15.54 8.53 -2.74
N GLU A 30 15.28 9.21 -1.63
CA GLU A 30 16.12 10.25 -1.08
C GLU A 30 16.52 9.87 0.34
N HIS A 31 17.75 10.23 0.72
CA HIS A 31 18.23 10.03 2.09
C HIS A 31 18.32 11.40 2.75
N ASP A 32 17.51 11.61 3.77
CA ASP A 32 17.59 12.73 4.70
C ASP A 32 18.29 12.27 5.98
N PHE A 33 18.65 13.21 6.86
CA PHE A 33 19.48 12.96 8.04
C PHE A 33 18.94 11.87 8.97
N ASP A 34 17.61 11.76 9.11
CA ASP A 34 16.93 10.82 10.01
C ASP A 34 15.97 9.85 9.31
N ALA A 35 15.82 9.95 7.98
CA ALA A 35 14.88 9.14 7.22
C ALA A 35 15.34 8.80 5.80
N THR A 36 14.92 7.65 5.30
CA THR A 36 14.83 7.41 3.85
C THR A 36 13.45 7.82 3.38
N ILE A 37 13.39 8.76 2.43
CA ILE A 37 12.16 9.25 1.82
C ILE A 37 11.97 8.56 0.49
N VAL A 38 10.82 7.93 0.29
CA VAL A 38 10.40 7.35 -0.99
C VAL A 38 9.17 8.09 -1.48
N THR A 39 9.23 8.65 -2.68
CA THR A 39 8.05 9.22 -3.33
C THR A 39 7.58 8.27 -4.41
N ILE A 40 6.32 7.86 -4.35
CA ILE A 40 5.65 7.05 -5.36
C ILE A 40 4.72 7.96 -6.14
N VAL A 41 4.92 8.05 -7.46
CA VAL A 41 4.13 8.90 -8.35
C VAL A 41 3.09 8.05 -9.06
N ASP A 42 1.84 8.50 -9.05
CA ASP A 42 0.78 7.89 -9.85
C ASP A 42 0.88 8.42 -11.29
N GLU A 43 1.42 7.61 -12.20
CA GLU A 43 1.62 7.97 -13.60
C GLU A 43 0.67 7.19 -14.53
N GLY A 44 0.17 7.86 -15.57
CA GLY A 44 -0.64 7.21 -16.60
C GLY A 44 -1.72 8.12 -17.16
N GLU A 45 -2.85 7.51 -17.53
CA GLU A 45 -4.03 8.25 -17.96
C GLU A 45 -4.89 8.65 -16.77
N ALA A 46 -5.39 9.89 -16.79
CA ALA A 46 -6.25 10.43 -15.75
C ALA A 46 -7.57 9.64 -15.58
N PRO A 47 -8.16 9.62 -14.36
CA PRO A 47 -7.77 10.38 -13.17
C PRO A 47 -6.62 9.71 -12.40
N LEU A 48 -5.64 10.52 -12.01
CA LEU A 48 -4.51 10.11 -11.16
C LEU A 48 -4.79 10.50 -9.70
N GLN A 49 -4.21 9.75 -8.77
CA GLN A 49 -4.10 10.15 -7.37
C GLN A 49 -2.89 11.07 -7.17
N GLU A 50 -2.88 11.79 -6.04
CA GLU A 50 -1.69 12.52 -5.62
C GLU A 50 -0.58 11.56 -5.20
N ASP A 51 0.66 12.03 -5.25
CA ASP A 51 1.85 11.28 -4.87
C ASP A 51 1.77 10.76 -3.44
N VAL A 52 2.34 9.57 -3.23
CA VAL A 52 2.50 8.98 -1.90
C VAL A 52 3.93 9.18 -1.42
N ILE A 53 4.08 9.81 -0.25
CA ILE A 53 5.36 10.01 0.41
C ILE A 53 5.49 9.00 1.54
N ILE A 54 6.53 8.18 1.49
CA ILE A 54 6.89 7.22 2.53
C ILE A 54 8.17 7.70 3.20
N SER A 55 8.13 7.92 4.51
CA SER A 55 9.31 8.30 5.29
C SER A 55 9.67 7.17 6.25
N ALA A 56 10.81 6.55 6.02
CA ALA A 56 11.32 5.44 6.82
C ALA A 56 12.37 5.94 7.81
N PHE A 57 11.95 6.14 9.05
CA PHE A 57 12.80 6.51 10.19
C PHE A 57 13.34 5.27 10.88
N ALA A 58 14.28 5.46 11.81
CA ALA A 58 14.83 4.38 12.63
C ALA A 58 13.79 3.67 13.53
N GLU A 59 12.71 4.36 13.90
CA GLU A 59 11.72 3.86 14.87
C GLU A 59 10.33 3.61 14.28
N CYS A 60 10.00 4.24 13.14
CA CYS A 60 8.69 4.11 12.51
C CYS A 60 8.75 4.40 11.01
N VAL A 61 7.66 4.09 10.31
CA VAL A 61 7.46 4.47 8.92
C VAL A 61 6.16 5.23 8.78
N THR A 62 6.17 6.37 8.10
CA THR A 62 4.97 7.15 7.81
C THR A 62 4.62 7.07 6.33
N VAL A 63 3.33 7.01 6.03
CA VAL A 63 2.78 7.08 4.67
C VAL A 63 1.85 8.28 4.62
N GLU A 64 2.12 9.19 3.69
CA GLU A 64 1.42 10.45 3.52
C GLU A 64 0.91 10.61 2.09
N GLN A 65 -0.30 11.16 1.95
CA GLN A 65 -0.90 11.53 0.65
C GLN A 65 -1.75 12.78 0.82
N HIS A 66 -1.62 13.74 -0.10
CA HIS A 66 -2.44 14.95 -0.12
C HIS A 66 -3.83 14.66 -0.69
N ASP A 67 -4.87 15.20 -0.06
CA ASP A 67 -6.23 15.23 -0.60
C ASP A 67 -6.54 16.66 -1.12
N PRO A 68 -6.59 16.87 -2.44
CA PRO A 68 -6.82 18.19 -3.03
C PRO A 68 -8.25 18.70 -2.81
N ARG A 69 -9.20 17.84 -2.45
CA ARG A 69 -10.58 18.28 -2.15
C ARG A 69 -10.68 18.93 -0.78
N THR A 70 -9.90 18.46 0.19
CA THR A 70 -9.93 18.97 1.57
C THR A 70 -8.73 19.84 1.91
N ASP A 71 -7.73 19.88 1.03
CA ASP A 71 -6.44 20.52 1.21
C ASP A 71 -5.75 20.05 2.50
N ARG A 72 -5.73 18.72 2.69
CA ARG A 72 -5.16 18.08 3.88
C ARG A 72 -4.28 16.91 3.47
N VAL A 73 -3.21 16.72 4.22
CA VAL A 73 -2.39 15.51 4.13
C VAL A 73 -2.96 14.45 5.06
N HIS A 74 -3.29 13.30 4.50
CA HIS A 74 -3.61 12.10 5.26
C HIS A 74 -2.32 11.39 5.63
N LYS A 75 -2.15 11.04 6.90
CA LYS A 75 -0.95 10.39 7.43
C LYS A 75 -1.30 9.10 8.17
N VAL A 76 -0.61 8.02 7.85
CA VAL A 76 -0.61 6.77 8.60
C VAL A 76 0.79 6.51 9.12
N THR A 77 0.92 6.09 10.39
CA THR A 77 2.20 5.72 11.00
C THR A 77 2.20 4.23 11.33
N PHE A 78 3.20 3.53 10.83
CA PHE A 78 3.48 2.14 11.13
C PHE A 78 4.64 2.03 12.11
N SER A 79 4.48 1.20 13.14
CA SER A 79 5.65 0.63 13.82
C SER A 79 6.40 -0.32 12.89
N LEU A 80 7.68 -0.59 13.18
CA LEU A 80 8.48 -1.52 12.37
C LEU A 80 7.89 -2.93 12.31
N GLN A 81 7.22 -3.38 13.38
CA GLN A 81 6.52 -4.67 13.38
C GLN A 81 5.33 -4.67 12.40
N GLN A 82 4.52 -3.61 12.44
CA GLN A 82 3.37 -3.50 11.53
C GLN A 82 3.80 -3.43 10.06
N LEU A 83 4.91 -2.75 9.74
CA LEU A 83 5.43 -2.71 8.38
C LEU A 83 5.91 -4.10 7.91
N ARG A 84 6.58 -4.86 8.79
CA ARG A 84 6.97 -6.24 8.50
C ARG A 84 5.75 -7.12 8.25
N ASP A 85 4.74 -7.01 9.10
CA ASP A 85 3.50 -7.76 8.97
C ASP A 85 2.76 -7.40 7.67
N LEU A 86 2.74 -6.11 7.30
CA LEU A 86 2.18 -5.63 6.03
C LEU A 86 2.93 -6.22 4.83
N GLY A 87 4.26 -6.20 4.85
CA GLY A 87 5.09 -6.79 3.79
C GLY A 87 4.79 -8.27 3.59
N ALA A 88 4.70 -9.04 4.68
CA ALA A 88 4.33 -10.46 4.61
C ALA A 88 2.91 -10.67 4.05
N ALA A 89 1.97 -9.81 4.39
CA ALA A 89 0.58 -9.93 3.95
C ALA A 89 0.40 -9.75 2.43
N LEU A 90 1.33 -9.07 1.73
CA LEU A 90 1.25 -8.85 0.29
C LEU A 90 1.36 -10.14 -0.54
N ASP A 91 1.97 -11.19 0.01
CA ASP A 91 2.20 -12.47 -0.67
C ASP A 91 1.28 -13.61 -0.17
N LEU A 92 0.36 -13.31 0.77
CA LEU A 92 -0.49 -14.30 1.41
C LEU A 92 -1.94 -14.25 0.90
N PRO A 93 -2.64 -15.40 0.79
CA PRO A 93 -4.07 -15.42 0.48
C PRO A 93 -4.90 -14.91 1.66
N GLU A 94 -6.20 -14.69 1.43
CA GLU A 94 -7.15 -14.30 2.48
C GLU A 94 -7.09 -15.27 3.68
N GLY A 95 -7.00 -14.72 4.89
CA GLY A 95 -6.92 -15.49 6.12
C GLY A 95 -6.47 -14.67 7.33
N ALA A 96 -6.43 -15.33 8.50
CA ALA A 96 -5.85 -14.76 9.72
C ALA A 96 -4.48 -15.40 9.98
N TYR A 97 -3.44 -14.58 10.02
CA TYR A 97 -2.05 -15.04 10.16
C TYR A 97 -1.44 -14.55 11.45
N ARG A 98 -0.52 -15.35 11.98
CA ARG A 98 0.43 -14.94 13.02
C ARG A 98 1.81 -15.30 12.52
N LEU A 99 2.65 -14.29 12.32
CA LEU A 99 4.04 -14.53 11.98
C LEU A 99 4.76 -15.06 13.23
N THR A 100 5.45 -16.19 13.06
CA THR A 100 6.33 -16.74 14.09
C THR A 100 7.75 -16.26 13.77
N PRO A 101 8.55 -15.87 14.79
CA PRO A 101 9.97 -15.61 14.57
C PRO A 101 10.63 -16.82 13.90
N VAL A 102 11.51 -16.58 12.93
CA VAL A 102 12.41 -17.63 12.45
C VAL A 102 13.41 -17.90 13.57
N GLU A 103 13.40 -19.10 14.14
CA GLU A 103 14.47 -19.55 15.03
C GLU A 103 15.74 -19.75 14.16
N GLU A 104 16.82 -19.04 14.51
CA GLU A 104 18.14 -19.17 13.85
C GLU A 104 18.87 -20.46 14.23
#